data_AF-A0AAU3HW43-F1
#
_entry.id   AF-A0AAU3HW43-F1
#
_cell.length_a   1.000
_cell.length_b   1.000
_cell.length_c   1.000
_cell.angle_alpha   90.00
_cell.angle_beta   90.00
_cell.angle_gamma   90.00
#
_symmetry.space_group_name_H-M   'P 1'
#
loop_
_entity.id
_entity.type
_entity.pdbx_description
1 polymer ?
#
loop_
_entity_poly.entity_id
_entity_poly.type
_entity_poly.pdbx_seq_one_letter_code
_entity_poly.pdbx_strand_id
1 'polypeptide(L)'
;MESITDGAADTGGDAGADDRRTAGARPRTGGRSRYHHGDLRNALIEAAVELATEGGPERVVLREAARSVGVSPTAAYRHFEGQGELLEEVKIHGQQALAASMIEAVRALPASDDPGEAAVRRTEAVGRGYVRFAIEHPGLYRTAFCRTEAAAEHDFTGIEAPDAGAEFAAFRELSDTLDALVATSRMRPENRPAAEAAAWATVHGLSLLILDGPLALLPPDQRDAVVERTLTTIVAGLIR
;
A
#
# COMPACT_ATOMS: atom_id res chain seq x y z
N MET A 1 -17.21 69.18 -42.52
CA MET A 1 -18.59 68.92 -42.98
C MET A 1 -19.35 68.50 -41.74
N GLU A 2 -20.12 69.47 -41.22
CA GLU A 2 -21.18 69.42 -40.17
C GLU A 2 -20.84 68.67 -38.86
N SER A 3 -20.56 69.31 -37.72
CA SER A 3 -21.21 70.41 -36.97
C SER A 3 -22.59 70.06 -36.38
N ILE A 4 -22.84 70.60 -35.18
CA ILE A 4 -24.06 70.70 -34.35
C ILE A 4 -23.88 69.91 -33.03
N THR A 5 -23.25 70.49 -31.98
CA THR A 5 -23.78 71.44 -30.94
C THR A 5 -24.72 70.74 -29.94
N ASP A 6 -24.84 71.06 -28.65
CA ASP A 6 -24.23 71.95 -27.66
C ASP A 6 -25.11 71.80 -26.39
N GLY A 7 -24.67 72.26 -25.22
CA GLY A 7 -25.51 72.45 -24.02
C GLY A 7 -24.98 71.74 -22.78
N ALA A 8 -24.02 72.33 -22.05
CA ALA A 8 -24.23 73.25 -20.89
C ALA A 8 -24.70 72.49 -19.63
N ALA A 9 -23.83 72.24 -18.64
CA ALA A 9 -23.44 73.14 -17.54
C ALA A 9 -24.64 73.50 -16.62
N ASP A 10 -24.61 73.15 -15.33
CA ASP A 10 -24.07 74.07 -14.30
C ASP A 10 -24.18 73.55 -12.84
N THR A 11 -23.16 73.94 -12.09
CA THR A 11 -23.00 74.21 -10.64
C THR A 11 -23.71 73.46 -9.50
N GLY A 12 -22.86 73.19 -8.49
CA GLY A 12 -23.07 73.60 -7.09
C GLY A 12 -23.93 72.66 -6.25
N GLY A 13 -23.59 72.27 -5.03
CA GLY A 13 -22.61 72.75 -4.07
C GLY A 13 -23.07 72.31 -2.67
N ASP A 14 -22.10 72.28 -1.78
CA ASP A 14 -22.23 72.32 -0.31
C ASP A 14 -22.38 71.03 0.51
N ALA A 15 -21.65 71.10 1.61
CA ALA A 15 -21.31 70.11 2.60
C ALA A 15 -22.41 69.91 3.64
N GLY A 16 -22.40 68.73 4.25
CA GLY A 16 -23.15 68.43 5.46
C GLY A 16 -22.54 67.22 6.14
N ALA A 17 -21.71 67.46 7.16
CA ALA A 17 -21.29 66.46 8.12
C ALA A 17 -22.44 66.17 9.08
N ASP A 18 -22.76 64.89 9.32
CA ASP A 18 -23.11 64.42 10.67
C ASP A 18 -22.86 62.91 10.81
N ASP A 19 -22.23 62.58 11.93
CA ASP A 19 -21.69 61.30 12.39
C ASP A 19 -22.79 60.48 13.06
N ARG A 20 -23.16 59.32 12.50
CA ARG A 20 -23.81 58.24 13.29
C ARG A 20 -23.35 56.85 12.86
N ARG A 21 -22.46 56.31 13.68
CA ARG A 21 -22.17 54.90 13.94
C ARG A 21 -23.30 53.93 13.57
N THR A 22 -22.99 52.95 12.71
CA THR A 22 -23.59 51.62 12.78
C THR A 22 -22.51 50.55 12.54
N ALA A 23 -22.36 49.67 13.52
CA ALA A 23 -21.54 48.48 13.43
C ALA A 23 -22.26 47.42 12.59
N GLY A 24 -21.56 46.75 11.66
CA GLY A 24 -22.15 45.71 10.81
C GLY A 24 -21.10 44.79 10.19
N ALA A 25 -20.80 43.72 10.91
CA ALA A 25 -20.32 42.40 10.48
C ALA A 25 -19.31 42.26 9.31
N ARG A 26 -18.08 41.84 9.65
CA ARG A 26 -17.14 41.23 8.69
C ARG A 26 -17.61 39.82 8.28
N PRO A 27 -17.44 39.40 7.01
CA PRO A 27 -17.72 38.03 6.59
C PRO A 27 -16.75 37.06 7.27
N ARG A 28 -17.27 36.06 7.98
CA ARG A 28 -16.48 34.93 8.50
C ARG A 28 -16.17 33.98 7.35
N THR A 29 -15.00 34.12 6.74
CA THR A 29 -14.49 33.17 5.74
C THR A 29 -13.91 31.93 6.41
N GLY A 30 -14.29 30.77 5.87
CA GLY A 30 -13.55 29.52 5.99
C GLY A 30 -13.99 28.63 7.15
N GLY A 31 -15.01 27.81 6.89
CA GLY A 31 -15.27 26.63 7.70
C GLY A 31 -14.00 25.79 7.75
N ARG A 32 -13.40 25.71 8.94
CA ARG A 32 -12.43 24.66 9.25
C ARG A 32 -13.16 23.36 8.98
N SER A 33 -12.70 22.62 7.97
CA SER A 33 -13.12 21.23 7.76
C SER A 33 -13.08 20.55 9.11
N ARG A 34 -14.25 20.12 9.56
CA ARG A 34 -14.48 19.63 10.90
C ARG A 34 -13.70 18.32 11.00
N TYR A 35 -12.53 18.41 11.59
CA TYR A 35 -11.66 17.29 11.92
C TYR A 35 -12.54 16.24 12.61
N HIS A 36 -12.89 15.18 11.89
CA HIS A 36 -13.65 14.08 12.46
C HIS A 36 -12.65 13.31 13.30
N HIS A 37 -12.65 13.55 14.62
CA HIS A 37 -11.77 12.88 15.58
C HIS A 37 -11.85 11.33 15.54
N GLY A 38 -12.86 10.76 14.86
CA GLY A 38 -12.96 9.33 14.57
C GLY A 38 -12.05 8.84 13.44
N ASP A 39 -11.49 9.74 12.61
CA ASP A 39 -10.65 9.41 11.45
C ASP A 39 -9.16 9.72 11.68
N LEU A 40 -8.81 10.30 12.84
CA LEU A 40 -7.41 10.60 13.18
C LEU A 40 -6.55 9.33 13.19
N ARG A 41 -7.08 8.20 13.66
CA ARG A 41 -6.33 6.94 13.63
C ARG A 41 -5.95 6.54 12.20
N ASN A 42 -6.89 6.58 11.27
CA ASN A 42 -6.61 6.25 9.86
C ASN A 42 -5.68 7.27 9.22
N ALA A 43 -5.88 8.56 9.45
CA ALA A 43 -4.98 9.59 8.93
C ALA A 43 -3.53 9.41 9.43
N LEU A 44 -3.34 8.96 10.68
CA LEU A 44 -2.02 8.60 11.19
C LEU A 44 -1.44 7.36 10.50
N ILE A 45 -2.26 6.35 10.21
CA ILE A 45 -1.84 5.16 9.47
C ILE A 45 -1.45 5.53 8.05
N GLU A 46 -2.25 6.32 7.33
CA GLU A 46 -1.95 6.79 5.98
C GLU A 46 -0.62 7.58 5.95
N ALA A 47 -0.44 8.53 6.87
CA ALA A 47 0.82 9.25 6.99
C ALA A 47 2.01 8.31 7.31
N ALA A 48 1.78 7.27 8.10
CA ALA A 48 2.80 6.27 8.41
C ALA A 48 3.13 5.34 7.23
N VAL A 49 2.14 5.01 6.39
CA VAL A 49 2.32 4.29 5.12
C VAL A 49 3.18 5.11 4.16
N GLU A 50 2.97 6.43 4.09
CA GLU A 50 3.84 7.32 3.30
C GLU A 50 5.28 7.28 3.82
N LEU A 51 5.48 7.40 5.13
CA LEU A 51 6.81 7.30 5.75
C LEU A 51 7.50 5.95 5.45
N ALA A 52 6.75 4.85 5.55
CA ALA A 52 7.24 3.52 5.21
C ALA A 52 7.58 3.38 3.73
N THR A 53 6.81 4.00 2.84
CA THR A 53 7.10 4.02 1.40
C THR A 53 8.43 4.71 1.12
N GLU A 54 8.72 5.81 1.81
CA GLU A 54 9.96 6.58 1.63
C GLU A 54 11.21 5.88 2.16
N GLY A 55 11.12 5.16 3.28
CA GLY A 55 12.33 4.65 3.93
C GLY A 55 12.15 3.42 4.80
N GLY A 56 11.10 2.64 4.58
CA GLY A 56 10.91 1.36 5.24
C GLY A 56 10.47 1.46 6.70
N PRO A 57 10.54 0.35 7.46
CA PRO A 57 9.94 0.25 8.79
C PRO A 57 10.56 1.23 9.79
N GLU A 58 11.83 1.58 9.63
CA GLU A 58 12.55 2.50 10.52
C GLU A 58 12.02 3.94 10.42
N ARG A 59 11.37 4.32 9.31
CA ARG A 59 10.75 5.64 9.14
C ARG A 59 9.36 5.74 9.75
N VAL A 60 8.75 4.62 10.16
CA VAL A 60 7.44 4.62 10.80
C VAL A 60 7.56 5.14 12.23
N VAL A 61 7.41 6.45 12.40
CA VAL A 61 7.54 7.15 13.68
C VAL A 61 6.26 7.92 14.00
N LEU A 62 5.59 7.58 15.11
CA LEU A 62 4.28 8.15 15.48
C LEU A 62 4.29 9.68 15.59
N ARG A 63 5.38 10.26 16.12
CA ARG A 63 5.53 11.72 16.21
C ARG A 63 5.66 12.39 14.85
N GLU A 64 6.30 11.72 13.90
CA GLU A 64 6.45 12.22 12.53
C GLU A 64 5.11 12.15 11.81
N ALA A 65 4.37 11.04 11.92
CA ALA A 65 3.01 10.91 11.41
C ALA A 65 2.07 11.98 12.01
N ALA A 66 2.12 12.20 13.33
CA ALA A 66 1.34 13.26 13.99
C ALA A 66 1.64 14.65 13.43
N ARG A 67 2.92 14.95 13.18
CA ARG A 67 3.36 16.21 12.57
C ARG A 67 2.84 16.36 11.15
N SER A 68 2.90 15.30 10.34
CA SER A 68 2.38 15.30 8.96
C SER A 68 0.87 15.53 8.91
N VAL A 69 0.11 14.93 9.84
CA VAL A 69 -1.35 15.11 9.97
C VAL A 69 -1.72 16.46 10.61
N GLY A 70 -0.76 17.18 11.22
CA GLY A 70 -0.97 18.49 11.84
C GLY A 70 -1.56 18.44 13.24
N VAL A 71 -1.34 17.36 13.99
CA VAL A 71 -1.80 17.19 15.38
C VAL A 71 -0.64 17.09 16.37
N SER A 72 -0.93 17.34 17.65
CA SER A 72 0.08 17.17 18.71
C SER A 72 0.45 15.69 18.91
N PRO A 73 1.69 15.38 19.30
CA PRO A 73 2.07 14.02 19.69
C PRO A 73 1.15 13.40 20.75
N THR A 74 0.75 14.18 21.76
CA THR A 74 -0.17 13.73 22.81
C THR A 74 -1.53 13.28 22.27
N ALA A 75 -2.02 13.89 21.18
CA ALA A 75 -3.25 13.45 20.53
C ALA A 75 -3.04 12.09 19.84
N ALA A 76 -1.90 11.87 19.18
CA ALA A 76 -1.59 10.61 18.52
C ALA A 76 -1.41 9.45 19.50
N TYR A 77 -0.75 9.67 20.65
CA TYR A 77 -0.62 8.67 21.72
C TYR A 77 -1.95 8.29 22.41
N ARG A 78 -3.06 8.98 22.13
CA ARG A 78 -4.40 8.52 22.56
C ARG A 78 -5.00 7.46 21.64
N HIS A 79 -4.46 7.32 20.43
CA HIS A 79 -4.92 6.36 19.42
C HIS A 79 -3.97 5.17 19.25
N PHE A 80 -2.73 5.31 19.72
CA PHE A 80 -1.70 4.28 19.66
C PHE A 80 -0.96 4.20 20.99
N GLU A 81 -0.82 2.99 21.53
CA GLU A 81 -0.03 2.68 22.73
C GLU A 81 1.45 3.01 22.53
N GLY A 82 1.92 2.93 21.29
CA GLY A 82 3.28 3.30 20.92
C GLY A 82 3.56 3.18 19.44
N GLN A 83 4.85 3.30 19.09
CA GLN A 83 5.32 3.16 17.72
C GLN A 83 5.13 1.74 17.18
N GLY A 84 5.22 0.72 18.04
CA GLY A 84 5.03 -0.68 17.65
C GLY A 84 3.63 -0.97 17.12
N GLU A 85 2.58 -0.43 17.77
CA GLU A 85 1.19 -0.60 17.31
C GLU A 85 0.97 0.08 15.95
N LEU A 86 1.49 1.30 15.77
CA LEU A 86 1.44 1.98 14.46
C LEU A 86 2.16 1.18 13.38
N LEU A 87 3.33 0.63 13.68
CA LEU A 87 4.10 -0.19 12.74
C LEU A 87 3.36 -1.47 12.36
N GLU A 88 2.64 -2.10 13.29
CA GLU A 88 1.82 -3.29 12.99
C GLU A 88 0.69 -2.96 12.01
N GLU A 89 0.00 -1.82 12.17
CA GLU A 89 -1.02 -1.38 11.20
C GLU A 89 -0.44 -1.14 9.80
N VAL A 90 0.75 -0.53 9.72
CA VAL A 90 1.44 -0.32 8.44
C VAL A 90 1.92 -1.64 7.84
N LYS A 91 2.35 -2.60 8.66
CA LYS A 91 2.69 -3.96 8.22
C LYS A 91 1.48 -4.67 7.62
N ILE A 92 0.31 -4.60 8.27
CA ILE A 92 -0.96 -5.13 7.74
C ILE A 92 -1.27 -4.48 6.39
N HIS A 93 -1.15 -3.16 6.29
CA HIS A 93 -1.33 -2.45 5.03
C HIS A 93 -0.36 -2.95 3.94
N GLY A 94 0.92 -3.15 4.28
CA GLY A 94 1.93 -3.69 3.37
C GLY A 94 1.59 -5.11 2.88
N GLN A 95 1.09 -5.99 3.76
CA GLN A 95 0.64 -7.34 3.40
C GLN A 95 -0.58 -7.32 2.45
N GLN A 96 -1.52 -6.41 2.69
CA GLN A 96 -2.68 -6.20 1.80
C GLN A 96 -2.26 -5.65 0.44
N ALA A 97 -1.34 -4.68 0.40
CA ALA A 97 -0.82 -4.11 -0.84
C ALA A 97 -0.04 -5.15 -1.66
N LEU A 98 0.74 -6.00 -0.99
CA LEU A 98 1.41 -7.15 -1.61
C LEU A 98 0.40 -8.12 -2.24
N ALA A 99 -0.63 -8.52 -1.48
CA ALA A 99 -1.70 -9.38 -1.99
C ALA A 99 -2.41 -8.76 -3.20
N ALA A 100 -2.69 -7.45 -3.17
CA ALA A 100 -3.28 -6.73 -4.29
C ALA A 100 -2.41 -6.80 -5.56
N SER A 101 -1.08 -6.66 -5.43
CA SER A 101 -0.17 -6.83 -6.57
C SER A 101 -0.18 -8.26 -7.12
N MET A 102 -0.23 -9.27 -6.26
CA MET A 102 -0.34 -10.68 -6.66
C MET A 102 -1.63 -10.94 -7.46
N ILE A 103 -2.76 -10.45 -6.96
CA ILE A 103 -4.07 -10.54 -7.62
C ILE A 103 -4.06 -9.82 -8.97
N GLU A 104 -3.48 -8.62 -9.04
CA GLU A 104 -3.42 -7.86 -10.28
C GLU A 104 -2.58 -8.56 -11.35
N ALA A 105 -1.47 -9.22 -10.96
CA ALA A 105 -0.69 -10.03 -11.90
C ALA A 105 -1.51 -11.21 -12.47
N VAL A 106 -2.38 -11.83 -11.66
CA VAL A 106 -3.31 -12.87 -12.14
C VAL A 106 -4.35 -12.30 -13.09
N ARG A 107 -4.95 -11.15 -12.76
CA ARG A 107 -5.98 -10.51 -13.60
C ARG A 107 -5.47 -10.12 -14.99
N ALA A 108 -4.17 -9.82 -15.11
CA ALA A 108 -3.53 -9.50 -16.37
C ALA A 108 -3.32 -10.71 -17.30
N LEU A 109 -3.57 -11.94 -16.84
CA LEU A 109 -3.40 -13.14 -17.65
C LEU A 109 -4.50 -13.25 -18.72
N PRO A 110 -4.16 -13.60 -19.98
CA PRO A 110 -5.18 -13.99 -20.95
C PRO A 110 -5.89 -15.26 -20.48
N ALA A 111 -7.18 -15.37 -20.83
CA ALA A 111 -7.99 -16.54 -20.57
C ALA A 111 -7.34 -17.82 -21.14
N SER A 112 -7.62 -18.96 -20.50
CA SER A 112 -7.16 -20.28 -20.92
C SER A 112 -8.34 -21.24 -20.88
N ASP A 113 -8.49 -22.04 -21.94
CA ASP A 113 -9.53 -23.07 -22.03
C ASP A 113 -9.12 -24.36 -21.29
N ASP A 114 -7.83 -24.54 -20.98
CA ASP A 114 -7.32 -25.62 -20.12
C ASP A 114 -7.26 -25.12 -18.66
N PRO A 115 -8.08 -25.66 -17.74
CA PRO A 115 -8.08 -25.26 -16.33
C PRO A 115 -6.75 -25.52 -15.61
N GLY A 116 -6.04 -26.58 -16.00
CA GLY A 116 -4.74 -26.91 -15.40
C GLY A 116 -3.63 -25.99 -15.91
N GLU A 117 -3.64 -25.61 -17.19
CA GLU A 117 -2.74 -24.57 -17.68
C GLU A 117 -3.04 -23.22 -17.02
N ALA A 118 -4.33 -22.89 -16.84
CA ALA A 118 -4.75 -21.69 -16.12
C ALA A 118 -4.22 -21.68 -14.67
N ALA A 119 -4.28 -22.81 -13.97
CA ALA A 119 -3.77 -22.94 -12.61
C ALA A 119 -2.24 -22.73 -12.55
N VAL A 120 -1.47 -23.36 -13.44
CA VAL A 120 -0.01 -23.17 -13.54
C VAL A 120 0.34 -21.70 -13.78
N ARG A 121 -0.30 -21.07 -14.78
CA ARG A 121 -0.08 -19.66 -15.11
C ARG A 121 -0.47 -18.73 -13.96
N ARG A 122 -1.54 -19.06 -13.21
CA ARG A 122 -1.96 -18.32 -12.02
C ARG A 122 -0.88 -18.38 -10.93
N THR A 123 -0.32 -19.55 -10.64
CA THR A 123 0.76 -19.69 -9.65
C THR A 123 2.00 -18.89 -10.03
N GLU A 124 2.42 -18.94 -11.30
CA GLU A 124 3.54 -18.11 -11.79
C GLU A 124 3.22 -16.61 -11.70
N ALA A 125 2.01 -16.19 -12.05
CA ALA A 125 1.60 -14.79 -11.98
C ALA A 125 1.56 -14.25 -10.55
N VAL A 126 1.10 -15.03 -9.58
CA VAL A 126 1.17 -14.67 -8.16
C VAL A 126 2.61 -14.42 -7.72
N GLY A 127 3.54 -15.31 -8.08
CA GLY A 127 4.97 -15.11 -7.80
C GLY A 127 5.55 -13.87 -8.48
N ARG A 128 5.14 -13.57 -9.71
CA ARG A 128 5.54 -12.34 -10.43
C ARG A 128 5.02 -11.09 -9.73
N GLY A 129 3.75 -11.07 -9.32
CA GLY A 129 3.15 -9.94 -8.61
C GLY A 129 3.84 -9.67 -7.27
N TYR A 130 4.27 -10.72 -6.58
CA TYR A 130 5.10 -10.62 -5.38
C TYR A 130 6.42 -9.89 -5.65
N VAL A 131 7.21 -10.39 -6.60
CA VAL A 131 8.54 -9.82 -6.90
C VAL A 131 8.42 -8.39 -7.44
N ARG A 132 7.42 -8.12 -8.28
CA ARG A 132 7.13 -6.76 -8.77
C ARG A 132 6.87 -5.80 -7.62
N PHE A 133 6.03 -6.18 -6.66
CA PHE A 133 5.74 -5.33 -5.50
C PHE A 133 7.02 -5.01 -4.70
N ALA A 134 7.88 -6.02 -4.50
CA ALA A 134 9.15 -5.81 -3.81
C ALA A 134 10.02 -4.75 -4.51
N ILE A 135 10.10 -4.80 -5.84
CA ILE A 135 10.91 -3.88 -6.66
C ILE A 135 10.29 -2.48 -6.70
N GLU A 136 8.98 -2.36 -6.91
CA GLU A 136 8.29 -1.08 -7.08
C GLU A 136 8.05 -0.35 -5.75
N HIS A 137 7.88 -1.09 -4.66
CA HIS A 137 7.57 -0.57 -3.33
C HIS A 137 8.50 -1.13 -2.24
N PRO A 138 9.83 -0.93 -2.36
CA PRO A 138 10.81 -1.60 -1.50
C PRO A 138 10.70 -1.19 -0.01
N GLY A 139 10.27 0.04 0.28
CA GLY A 139 10.01 0.49 1.65
C GLY A 139 8.84 -0.27 2.29
N LEU A 140 7.67 -0.29 1.63
CA LEU A 140 6.51 -1.03 2.10
C LEU A 140 6.74 -2.54 2.14
N TYR A 141 7.49 -3.10 1.17
CA TYR A 141 7.88 -4.50 1.18
C TYR A 141 8.68 -4.85 2.45
N ARG A 142 9.70 -4.06 2.79
CA ARG A 142 10.46 -4.28 4.03
C ARG A 142 9.57 -4.14 5.26
N THR A 143 8.65 -3.18 5.28
CA THR A 143 7.71 -3.00 6.39
C THR A 143 6.74 -4.18 6.52
N ALA A 144 6.25 -4.75 5.43
CA ALA A 144 5.34 -5.90 5.44
C ALA A 144 5.96 -7.15 6.09
N PHE A 145 7.30 -7.27 6.06
CA PHE A 145 8.05 -8.41 6.62
C PHE A 145 8.91 -8.06 7.83
N CYS A 146 8.81 -6.83 8.37
CA CYS A 146 9.57 -6.46 9.55
C CYS A 146 9.04 -7.17 10.81
N ARG A 147 9.91 -7.33 11.80
CA ARG A 147 9.53 -7.89 13.10
C ARG A 147 8.97 -6.79 13.99
N THR A 148 7.80 -7.02 14.56
CA THR A 148 7.19 -6.20 15.60
C THR A 148 7.19 -6.95 16.93
N GLU A 149 7.02 -6.24 18.04
CA GLU A 149 6.87 -6.86 19.36
C GLU A 149 5.58 -7.70 19.42
N ALA A 150 4.49 -7.23 18.80
CA ALA A 150 3.25 -7.99 18.65
C ALA A 150 3.43 -9.31 17.87
N ALA A 151 4.27 -9.31 16.82
CA ALA A 151 4.60 -10.53 16.06
C ALA A 151 5.32 -11.61 16.91
N ALA A 152 5.95 -11.24 18.02
CA ALA A 152 6.62 -12.20 18.91
C ALA A 152 5.64 -12.99 19.79
N GLU A 153 4.38 -12.54 19.90
CA GLU A 153 3.34 -13.19 20.69
C GLU A 153 2.50 -14.19 19.88
N HIS A 154 2.63 -14.18 18.55
CA HIS A 154 1.96 -15.16 17.70
C HIS A 154 2.73 -16.50 17.74
N ASP A 155 2.13 -17.48 18.39
CA ASP A 155 2.62 -18.85 18.40
C ASP A 155 2.38 -19.47 17.01
N PHE A 156 3.41 -19.45 16.17
CA PHE A 156 3.37 -20.04 14.83
C PHE A 156 3.45 -21.56 14.98
N THR A 157 2.30 -22.20 15.21
CA THR A 157 2.21 -23.62 15.58
C THR A 157 2.20 -24.59 14.38
N GLY A 158 2.46 -24.12 13.16
CA GLY A 158 2.52 -24.96 11.96
C GLY A 158 3.07 -24.23 10.72
N ILE A 159 3.23 -24.97 9.62
CA ILE A 159 3.58 -24.42 8.28
C ILE A 159 2.32 -23.89 7.55
N GLU A 160 1.14 -24.17 8.10
CA GLU A 160 -0.15 -23.74 7.56
C GLU A 160 -0.42 -22.28 7.91
N ALA A 161 -1.06 -21.55 6.98
CA ALA A 161 -1.48 -20.17 7.22
C ALA A 161 -2.49 -20.13 8.37
N PRO A 162 -2.37 -19.23 9.35
CA PRO A 162 -3.47 -18.97 10.27
C PRO A 162 -4.70 -18.50 9.51
N ASP A 163 -5.86 -19.06 9.85
CA ASP A 163 -7.12 -18.88 9.11
C ASP A 163 -7.67 -17.44 9.08
N ALA A 164 -7.20 -16.51 9.92
CA ALA A 164 -7.92 -15.26 10.12
C ALA A 164 -7.01 -14.08 10.47
N GLY A 165 -6.48 -13.41 9.44
CA GLY A 165 -5.75 -12.16 9.60
C GLY A 165 -5.51 -11.42 8.29
N ALA A 166 -5.72 -10.11 8.27
CA ALA A 166 -5.39 -9.28 7.10
C ALA A 166 -3.88 -9.32 6.79
N GLU A 167 -3.06 -9.55 7.82
CA GLU A 167 -1.62 -9.77 7.79
C GLU A 167 -1.19 -11.03 7.02
N PHE A 168 -2.10 -11.99 6.78
CA PHE A 168 -1.82 -13.21 6.01
C PHE A 168 -2.43 -13.20 4.60
N ALA A 169 -2.92 -12.05 4.12
CA ALA A 169 -3.60 -11.94 2.82
C ALA A 169 -2.77 -12.47 1.65
N ALA A 170 -1.50 -12.08 1.57
CA ALA A 170 -0.61 -12.53 0.50
C ALA A 170 -0.33 -14.04 0.57
N PHE A 171 -0.21 -14.60 1.78
CA PHE A 171 0.03 -16.03 1.96
C PHE A 171 -1.19 -16.86 1.54
N ARG A 172 -2.41 -16.39 1.86
CA ARG A 172 -3.65 -17.02 1.38
C ARG A 172 -3.73 -17.07 -0.14
N GLU A 173 -3.38 -15.98 -0.82
CA GLU A 173 -3.36 -15.96 -2.29
C GLU A 173 -2.42 -17.03 -2.86
N LEU A 174 -1.27 -17.28 -2.22
CA LEU A 174 -0.41 -18.39 -2.61
C LEU A 174 -1.10 -19.74 -2.38
N SER A 175 -1.59 -20.01 -1.17
CA SER A 175 -2.25 -21.27 -0.81
C SER A 175 -3.39 -21.61 -1.77
N ASP A 176 -4.23 -20.63 -2.13
CA ASP A 176 -5.32 -20.80 -3.10
C ASP A 176 -4.83 -21.27 -4.47
N THR A 177 -3.69 -20.76 -4.95
CA THR A 177 -3.12 -21.22 -6.22
C THR A 177 -2.57 -22.64 -6.14
N LEU A 178 -1.98 -23.03 -5.01
CA LEU A 178 -1.45 -24.37 -4.80
C LEU A 178 -2.59 -25.40 -4.70
N ASP A 179 -3.68 -25.04 -4.04
CA ASP A 179 -4.89 -25.86 -3.98
C ASP A 179 -5.52 -26.03 -5.36
N ALA A 180 -5.51 -24.99 -6.19
CA ALA A 180 -5.95 -25.08 -7.58
C ALA A 180 -5.07 -26.02 -8.42
N LEU A 181 -3.76 -26.09 -8.18
CA LEU A 181 -2.88 -27.06 -8.85
C LEU A 181 -3.24 -28.50 -8.47
N VAL A 182 -3.59 -28.76 -7.20
CA VAL A 182 -4.06 -30.09 -6.76
C VAL A 182 -5.42 -30.41 -7.38
N ALA A 183 -6.38 -29.49 -7.32
CA ALA A 183 -7.73 -29.67 -7.84
C ALA A 183 -7.75 -29.93 -9.35
N THR A 184 -6.79 -29.39 -10.10
CA THR A 184 -6.64 -29.61 -11.55
C THR A 184 -5.72 -30.78 -11.90
N SER A 185 -5.31 -31.58 -10.91
CA SER A 185 -4.38 -32.72 -11.07
C SER A 185 -3.02 -32.34 -11.67
N ARG A 186 -2.64 -31.06 -11.61
CA ARG A 186 -1.30 -30.59 -12.00
C ARG A 186 -0.29 -30.85 -10.88
N MET A 187 -0.71 -30.76 -9.62
CA MET A 187 0.08 -31.16 -8.46
C MET A 187 -0.48 -32.45 -7.87
N ARG A 188 0.39 -33.43 -7.61
CA ARG A 188 0.02 -34.63 -6.87
C ARG A 188 -0.26 -34.26 -5.40
N PRO A 189 -1.33 -34.78 -4.75
CA PRO A 189 -1.64 -34.42 -3.36
C PRO A 189 -0.48 -34.63 -2.38
N GLU A 190 0.40 -35.59 -2.64
CA GLU A 190 1.57 -35.89 -1.80
C GLU A 190 2.63 -34.78 -1.82
N ASN A 191 2.63 -33.92 -2.84
CA ASN A 191 3.54 -32.77 -2.95
C ASN A 191 2.99 -31.51 -2.26
N ARG A 192 1.71 -31.50 -1.88
CA ARG A 192 1.04 -30.32 -1.33
C ARG A 192 1.56 -29.90 0.06
N PRO A 193 1.88 -30.82 1.00
CA PRO A 193 2.42 -30.44 2.29
C PRO A 193 3.70 -29.60 2.16
N ALA A 194 3.74 -28.46 2.86
CA ALA A 194 4.84 -27.48 2.86
C ALA A 194 5.19 -26.85 1.50
N ALA A 195 4.31 -26.98 0.49
CA ALA A 195 4.50 -26.33 -0.81
C ALA A 195 4.57 -24.81 -0.70
N GLU A 196 3.81 -24.20 0.23
CA GLU A 196 3.90 -22.76 0.50
C GLU A 196 5.30 -22.36 0.93
N ALA A 197 5.92 -23.11 1.86
CA ALA A 197 7.25 -22.77 2.36
C ALA A 197 8.29 -22.74 1.23
N ALA A 198 8.25 -23.72 0.32
CA ALA A 198 9.14 -23.79 -0.83
C ALA A 198 8.92 -22.61 -1.80
N ALA A 199 7.66 -22.34 -2.14
CA ALA A 199 7.31 -21.24 -3.05
C ALA A 199 7.63 -19.86 -2.44
N TRP A 200 7.23 -19.64 -1.19
CA TRP A 200 7.43 -18.40 -0.45
C TRP A 200 8.91 -18.09 -0.23
N ALA A 201 9.71 -19.09 0.21
CA ALA A 201 11.15 -18.92 0.36
C ALA A 201 11.83 -18.54 -0.96
N THR A 202 11.36 -19.12 -2.07
CA THR A 202 11.90 -18.81 -3.40
C THR A 202 11.65 -17.36 -3.79
N VAL A 203 10.40 -16.88 -3.74
CA VAL A 203 10.08 -15.50 -4.14
C VAL A 203 10.60 -14.45 -3.16
N HIS A 204 10.58 -14.76 -1.86
CA HIS A 204 11.12 -13.88 -0.83
C HIS A 204 12.64 -13.75 -0.97
N GLY A 205 13.35 -14.87 -1.10
CA GLY A 205 14.81 -14.90 -1.29
C GLY A 205 15.22 -14.20 -2.59
N LEU A 206 14.51 -14.46 -3.69
CA LEU A 206 14.74 -13.77 -4.96
C LEU A 206 14.56 -12.26 -4.83
N SER A 207 13.51 -11.81 -4.15
CA SER A 207 13.24 -10.39 -3.91
C SER A 207 14.37 -9.73 -3.11
N LEU A 208 14.86 -10.37 -2.05
CA LEU A 208 16.01 -9.87 -1.29
C LEU A 208 17.29 -9.83 -2.11
N LEU A 209 17.54 -10.84 -2.95
CA LEU A 209 18.71 -10.86 -3.84
C LEU A 209 18.65 -9.73 -4.89
N ILE A 210 17.45 -9.33 -5.31
CA ILE A 210 17.21 -8.22 -6.23
C ILE A 210 17.32 -6.86 -5.55
N LEU A 211 16.82 -6.74 -4.31
CA LEU A 211 16.80 -5.46 -3.58
C LEU A 211 18.17 -5.12 -2.99
N ASP A 212 18.77 -6.08 -2.28
CA ASP A 212 19.94 -5.85 -1.43
C ASP A 212 21.11 -6.78 -1.79
N GLY A 213 20.92 -7.69 -2.73
CA GLY A 213 21.90 -8.70 -3.12
C GLY A 213 22.56 -8.47 -4.49
N PRO A 214 23.31 -9.47 -4.99
CA PRO A 214 24.08 -9.34 -6.23
C PRO A 214 23.21 -9.15 -7.49
N LEU A 215 21.93 -9.54 -7.46
CA LEU A 215 21.04 -9.38 -8.62
C LEU A 215 20.58 -7.92 -8.79
N ALA A 216 20.77 -7.07 -7.78
CA ALA A 216 20.54 -5.63 -7.89
C ALA A 216 21.39 -4.98 -8.99
N LEU A 217 22.57 -5.56 -9.29
CA LEU A 217 23.53 -5.07 -10.28
C LEU A 217 23.19 -5.47 -11.71
N LEU A 218 22.20 -6.37 -11.91
CA LEU A 218 21.80 -6.80 -13.24
C LEU A 218 21.00 -5.71 -13.96
N PRO A 219 21.17 -5.59 -15.30
CA PRO A 219 20.24 -4.84 -16.15
C PRO A 219 18.79 -5.33 -15.98
N PRO A 220 17.79 -4.44 -16.17
CA PRO A 220 16.38 -4.79 -15.97
C PRO A 220 15.91 -6.03 -16.76
N ASP A 221 16.29 -6.14 -18.04
CA ASP A 221 15.95 -7.27 -18.90
C ASP A 221 16.52 -8.61 -18.41
N GLN A 222 17.75 -8.58 -17.88
CA GLN A 222 18.37 -9.78 -17.29
C GLN A 222 17.72 -10.15 -15.96
N ARG A 223 17.33 -9.16 -15.16
CA ARG A 223 16.58 -9.37 -13.92
C ARG A 223 15.24 -10.03 -14.21
N ASP A 224 14.50 -9.51 -15.19
CA ASP A 224 13.22 -10.09 -15.61
C ASP A 224 13.40 -11.54 -16.06
N ALA A 225 14.42 -11.83 -16.87
CA ALA A 225 14.72 -13.20 -17.29
C ALA A 225 15.05 -14.14 -16.11
N VAL A 226 15.74 -13.64 -15.07
CA VAL A 226 16.00 -14.40 -13.83
C VAL A 226 14.71 -14.66 -13.05
N VAL A 227 13.81 -13.67 -12.98
CA VAL A 227 12.50 -13.84 -12.34
C VAL A 227 11.70 -14.92 -13.06
N GLU A 228 11.57 -14.82 -14.38
CA GLU A 228 10.88 -15.83 -15.20
C GLU A 228 11.42 -17.23 -14.97
N ARG A 229 12.74 -17.37 -15.10
CA ARG A 229 13.39 -18.67 -14.99
C ARG A 229 13.21 -19.27 -13.61
N THR A 230 13.29 -18.44 -12.56
CA THR A 230 13.10 -18.89 -11.18
C THR A 230 11.67 -19.38 -10.96
N LEU A 231 10.68 -18.61 -11.39
CA LEU A 231 9.25 -18.94 -11.22
C LEU A 231 8.87 -20.22 -11.97
N THR A 232 9.26 -20.34 -13.24
CA THR A 232 9.02 -21.58 -14.01
C THR A 232 9.72 -22.78 -13.36
N THR A 233 10.92 -22.60 -12.80
CA THR A 233 11.66 -23.71 -12.16
C THR A 233 10.97 -24.19 -10.89
N ILE A 234 10.52 -23.27 -10.01
CA ILE A 234 9.84 -23.66 -8.77
C ILE A 234 8.48 -24.28 -9.07
N VAL A 235 7.68 -23.70 -9.98
CA VAL A 235 6.37 -24.26 -10.36
C VAL A 235 6.53 -25.62 -11.00
N ALA A 236 7.49 -25.80 -11.92
CA ALA A 236 7.81 -27.10 -12.48
C ALA A 236 8.28 -28.13 -11.43
N GLY A 237 8.90 -27.69 -10.34
CA GLY A 237 9.27 -28.55 -9.21
C GLY A 237 8.08 -29.01 -8.38
N LEU A 238 7.09 -28.13 -8.17
CA LEU A 238 5.88 -28.39 -7.39
C LEU A 238 4.93 -29.40 -8.09
N ILE A 239 4.88 -29.38 -9.42
CA ILE A 239 3.95 -30.20 -10.22
C ILE A 239 4.46 -31.62 -10.57
N ARG A 240 5.65 -32.02 -10.09
CA ARG A 240 6.29 -33.30 -10.48
C ARG A 240 5.78 -34.55 -9.78
#